data_AF-A0A5A7WLL3-F1
#
_entry.id   AF-A0A5A7WLL3-F1
#
_cell.length_a   1.000
_cell.length_b   1.000
_cell.length_c   1.000
_cell.angle_alpha   90.00
_cell.angle_beta   90.00
_cell.angle_gamma   90.00
#
_symmetry.space_group_name_H-M   'P 1'
#
loop_
_entity.id
_entity.type
_entity.pdbx_description
1 polymer ?
#
loop_
_entity_poly.entity_id
_entity_poly.type
_entity_poly.pdbx_seq_one_letter_code
_entity_poly.pdbx_strand_id
1 'polypeptide(L)'
;MSEDAGAAQARALLRELGEHVAEISHKLEAAERRGARTSVRGATHDRKHRSTLRRELYEAHRLIDGLHRRYPETLPRSAAMRGNRVLSAS
;
A
#
# COMPACT_ATOMS: atom_id res chain seq x y z
N MET A 1 -11.39 -20.43 18.22
CA MET A 1 -10.21 -19.61 18.63
C MET A 1 -9.23 -19.31 17.49
N SER A 2 -9.46 -19.77 16.25
CA SER A 2 -8.52 -19.59 15.13
C SER A 2 -8.67 -18.29 14.33
N GLU A 3 -9.85 -17.65 14.34
CA GLU A 3 -10.09 -16.37 13.64
C GLU A 3 -9.22 -15.24 14.21
N ASP A 4 -9.02 -15.22 15.53
CA ASP A 4 -8.24 -14.17 16.20
C ASP A 4 -6.74 -14.26 15.86
N ALA A 5 -6.19 -15.47 15.69
CA ALA A 5 -4.80 -15.67 15.28
C ALA A 5 -4.56 -15.22 13.83
N GLY A 6 -5.50 -15.50 12.92
CA GLY A 6 -5.45 -15.03 11.53
C GLY A 6 -5.53 -13.51 11.43
N ALA A 7 -6.43 -12.89 12.21
CA ALA A 7 -6.56 -11.44 12.30
C ALA A 7 -5.29 -10.78 12.87
N ALA A 8 -4.70 -11.35 13.92
CA ALA A 8 -3.46 -10.87 14.51
C ALA A 8 -2.28 -10.90 13.52
N GLN A 9 -2.13 -12.01 12.78
CA GLN A 9 -1.11 -12.13 11.75
C GLN A 9 -1.34 -11.14 10.59
N ALA A 10 -2.60 -10.95 10.18
CA ALA A 10 -2.95 -9.98 9.14
C ALA A 10 -2.60 -8.53 9.58
N ARG A 11 -2.84 -8.17 10.84
CA ARG A 11 -2.42 -6.85 11.38
C ARG A 11 -0.91 -6.65 11.36
N ALA A 12 -0.14 -7.68 11.72
CA ALA A 12 1.32 -7.62 11.67
C ALA A 12 1.82 -7.40 10.23
N LEU A 13 1.30 -8.18 9.28
CA LEU A 13 1.65 -8.04 7.87
C LEU A 13 1.22 -6.68 7.28
N LEU A 14 0.04 -6.18 7.67
CA LEU A 14 -0.43 -4.84 7.26
C LEU A 14 0.53 -3.73 7.73
N ARG A 15 1.11 -3.87 8.93
CA ARG A 15 2.10 -2.92 9.43
C ARG A 15 3.37 -2.95 8.57
N GLU A 16 3.92 -4.14 8.30
CA GLU A 16 5.11 -4.29 7.46
C GLU A 16 4.87 -3.75 6.04
N LEU A 17 3.71 -4.05 5.44
CA LEU A 17 3.33 -3.51 4.14
C LEU A 17 3.20 -1.98 4.17
N GLY A 18 2.68 -1.41 5.26
CA GLY A 18 2.61 0.04 5.46
C GLY A 18 3.99 0.70 5.51
N GLU A 19 4.92 0.11 6.26
CA GLU A 19 6.32 0.55 6.33
C GLU A 19 6.99 0.46 4.94
N HIS A 20 6.74 -0.62 4.19
CA HIS A 20 7.26 -0.80 2.84
C HIS A 20 6.68 0.21 1.83
N VAL A 21 5.38 0.52 1.91
CA VAL A 21 4.74 1.57 1.11
C VAL A 21 5.39 2.93 1.36
N ALA A 22 5.67 3.26 2.63
CA ALA A 22 6.33 4.50 3.00
C ALA A 22 7.76 4.56 2.41
N GLU A 23 8.50 3.46 2.48
CA GLU A 23 9.86 3.36 1.92
C GLU A 23 9.86 3.55 0.40
N ILE A 24 8.99 2.85 -0.34
CA ILE A 24 8.88 2.97 -1.80
C ILE A 24 8.50 4.39 -2.20
N SER A 25 7.54 4.99 -1.49
CA SER A 25 7.10 6.38 -1.73
C SER A 25 8.26 7.36 -1.58
N HIS A 26 9.04 7.24 -0.50
CA HIS A 26 10.24 8.07 -0.30
C HIS A 26 11.30 7.87 -1.39
N LYS A 27 11.54 6.62 -1.82
CA LYS A 27 12.46 6.32 -2.94
C LYS A 27 11.97 6.93 -4.25
N LEU A 28 10.66 6.89 -4.50
CA LEU A 28 10.05 7.46 -5.69
C LEU A 28 10.19 8.98 -5.71
N GLU A 29 9.88 9.66 -4.61
CA GLU A 29 10.08 11.11 -4.47
C GLU A 29 11.53 11.52 -4.68
N ALA A 30 12.47 10.74 -4.13
CA ALA A 30 13.90 10.99 -4.32
C ALA A 30 14.32 10.81 -5.79
N ALA A 31 13.79 9.79 -6.48
CA ALA A 31 14.05 9.56 -7.90
C ALA A 31 13.44 10.66 -8.79
N GLU A 32 12.27 11.17 -8.45
CA GLU A 32 11.62 12.27 -9.15
C GLU A 32 12.41 13.59 -8.99
N ARG A 33 12.88 13.89 -7.77
CA ARG A 33 13.78 15.02 -7.50
C ARG A 33 15.13 14.93 -8.22
N ARG A 34 15.66 13.73 -8.44
CA ARG A 34 16.87 13.51 -9.24
C ARG A 34 16.63 13.70 -10.74
N GLY A 35 15.54 13.15 -11.26
CA GLY A 35 15.21 13.24 -12.69
C GLY A 35 15.05 14.67 -13.20
N ALA A 36 14.65 15.61 -12.35
CA ALA A 36 14.59 17.04 -12.68
C ALA A 36 15.96 17.68 -12.97
N ARG A 37 17.07 17.03 -12.60
CA ARG A 37 18.44 17.57 -12.65
C ARG A 37 19.38 16.81 -13.59
N THR A 38 18.89 15.80 -14.31
CA THR A 38 19.73 14.77 -14.97
C THR A 38 19.74 14.88 -16.51
N SER A 39 20.88 14.55 -17.12
CA SER A 39 21.07 14.49 -18.58
C SER A 39 20.30 13.34 -19.26
N VAL A 40 20.13 13.40 -20.59
CA VAL A 40 19.30 12.49 -21.40
C VAL A 40 19.57 10.99 -21.14
N ARG A 41 20.82 10.59 -20.90
CA ARG A 41 21.18 9.17 -20.67
C ARG A 41 20.82 8.69 -19.26
N GLY A 42 20.94 9.56 -18.24
CA GLY A 42 20.47 9.26 -16.89
C GLY A 42 18.94 9.27 -16.78
N ALA A 43 18.26 10.04 -17.63
CA ALA A 43 16.80 10.11 -17.67
C ALA A 43 16.14 8.76 -18.01
N THR A 44 16.73 7.95 -18.89
CA THR A 44 16.18 6.63 -19.25
C THR A 44 16.29 5.62 -18.11
N HIS A 45 17.44 5.57 -17.43
CA HIS A 45 17.63 4.71 -16.25
C HIS A 45 16.68 5.12 -15.11
N ASP A 46 16.57 6.43 -14.85
CA ASP A 46 15.64 6.96 -13.85
C ASP A 46 14.17 6.68 -14.21
N ARG A 47 13.82 6.65 -15.50
CA ARG A 47 12.47 6.29 -15.93
C ARG A 47 12.16 4.82 -15.63
N LYS A 48 13.08 3.90 -15.95
CA LYS A 48 12.92 2.47 -15.66
C LYS A 48 12.81 2.23 -14.15
N HIS A 49 13.70 2.83 -13.36
CA HIS A 49 13.68 2.71 -11.91
C HIS A 49 12.37 3.21 -11.28
N ARG A 50 11.88 4.38 -11.71
CA ARG A 50 10.56 4.90 -11.27
C ARG A 50 9.41 3.99 -11.66
N SER A 51 9.44 3.39 -12.85
CA SER A 51 8.42 2.44 -13.29
C SER A 51 8.38 1.20 -12.40
N THR A 52 9.55 0.70 -11.98
CA THR A 52 9.64 -0.42 -11.04
C THR A 52 9.05 -0.05 -9.68
N LEU A 53 9.46 1.08 -9.11
CA LEU A 53 8.94 1.55 -7.81
C LEU A 53 7.41 1.73 -7.83
N ARG A 54 6.85 2.29 -8.91
CA ARG A 54 5.39 2.42 -9.06
C ARG A 54 4.68 1.08 -9.12
N ARG A 55 5.28 0.08 -9.77
CA ARG A 55 4.73 -1.28 -9.81
C ARG A 55 4.76 -1.92 -8.42
N GLU A 56 5.87 -1.81 -7.71
CA GLU A 56 6.00 -2.32 -6.34
C GLU A 56 4.98 -1.68 -5.40
N LEU A 57 4.78 -0.36 -5.51
CA LEU A 57 3.79 0.38 -4.74
C LEU A 57 2.37 -0.12 -5.02
N TYR A 58 2.04 -0.35 -6.30
CA TYR A 58 0.74 -0.90 -6.70
C TYR A 58 0.50 -2.29 -6.12
N GLU A 59 1.48 -3.18 -6.18
CA GLU A 59 1.36 -4.53 -5.62
C GLU A 59 1.20 -4.50 -4.10
N ALA A 60 1.95 -3.63 -3.40
CA ALA A 60 1.81 -3.47 -1.95
C ALA A 60 0.39 -3.00 -1.57
N HIS A 61 -0.16 -2.01 -2.28
CA HIS A 61 -1.55 -1.57 -2.08
C HIS A 61 -2.56 -2.67 -2.38
N ARG A 62 -2.36 -3.43 -3.45
CA ARG A 62 -3.22 -4.58 -3.79
C ARG A 62 -3.22 -5.64 -2.68
N LEU A 63 -2.05 -5.92 -2.09
CA LEU A 63 -1.93 -6.86 -0.96
C LEU A 63 -2.65 -6.35 0.29
N ILE A 64 -2.50 -5.05 0.61
CA ILE A 64 -3.23 -4.40 1.71
C ILE A 64 -4.75 -4.53 1.49
N ASP A 65 -5.24 -4.21 0.30
CA ASP A 65 -6.67 -4.34 -0.03
C ASP A 65 -7.15 -5.78 0.07
N GLY A 66 -6.33 -6.75 -0.34
CA GLY A 66 -6.62 -8.18 -0.21
C GLY A 66 -6.73 -8.62 1.25
N LEU A 67 -5.83 -8.14 2.11
CA LEU A 67 -5.86 -8.43 3.55
C LEU A 67 -7.10 -7.83 4.20
N HIS A 68 -7.44 -6.57 3.89
CA HIS A 68 -8.65 -5.94 4.41
C HIS A 68 -9.94 -6.65 3.98
N ARG A 69 -10.02 -7.17 2.75
CA ARG A 69 -11.18 -7.95 2.28
C ARG A 69 -11.31 -9.28 3.00
N ARG A 70 -10.17 -9.93 3.30
CA ARG A 70 -10.14 -11.24 3.96
C ARG A 70 -10.35 -11.14 5.48
N TYR A 71 -9.90 -10.05 6.08
CA TYR A 71 -9.94 -9.79 7.52
C TYR A 71 -10.55 -8.39 7.78
N PRO A 72 -11.88 -8.22 7.63
CA PRO A 72 -12.54 -6.91 7.76
C PRO A 72 -12.29 -6.22 9.11
N GLU A 73 -12.05 -6.98 10.17
CA GLU A 73 -11.69 -6.52 11.52
C GLU A 73 -10.32 -5.83 11.61
N THR A 74 -9.54 -5.86 10.52
CA THR A 74 -8.28 -5.11 10.38
C THR A 74 -8.48 -3.74 9.74
N LEU A 75 -9.68 -3.46 9.21
CA LEU A 75 -9.99 -2.16 8.63
C LEU A 75 -9.85 -1.06 9.69
N PRO A 76 -9.31 0.12 9.31
CA PRO A 76 -9.36 1.28 10.18
C PRO A 76 -10.81 1.60 10.52
N ARG A 77 -11.07 2.02 11.77
CA ARG A 77 -12.41 2.25 12.31
C ARG A 77 -13.26 3.21 11.45
N SER A 78 -12.62 4.12 10.73
CA SER A 78 -13.23 5.04 9.76
C SER A 78 -13.73 4.35 8.47
N ALA A 79 -13.11 3.26 8.04
CA ALA A 79 -13.55 2.45 6.91
C ALA A 79 -14.66 1.46 7.31
N ALA A 80 -14.54 0.85 8.50
CA ALA A 80 -15.57 -0.06 9.03
C ALA A 80 -16.95 0.63 9.18
N MET A 81 -16.96 1.92 9.58
CA MET A 81 -18.21 2.68 9.69
C MET A 81 -18.88 3.04 8.35
N ARG A 82 -18.15 3.06 7.22
CA ARG A 82 -18.78 3.28 5.90
C ARG A 82 -19.52 2.05 5.39
N GLY A 83 -19.02 0.86 5.68
CA GLY A 83 -19.68 -0.40 5.29
C GLY A 83 -21.00 -0.65 6.03
N ASN A 84 -21.14 -0.16 7.26
CA ASN A 84 -22.31 -0.44 8.11
C ASN A 84 -23.51 0.49 7.89
N ARG A 85 -23.37 1.57 7.08
CA ARG A 85 -24.49 2.49 6.80
C ARG A 85 -25.43 2.01 5.69
N VAL A 86 -25.12 0.91 5.00
CA VAL A 86 -25.87 0.45 3.83
C VAL A 86 -26.95 -0.59 4.18
N LEU A 87 -27.11 -0.98 5.44
CA LEU A 87 -28.03 -2.07 5.85
C LEU A 87 -29.11 -1.65 6.87
N SER A 88 -29.43 -0.36 7.00
CA SER A 88 -30.50 0.10 7.92
C SER A 88 -31.59 0.93 7.25
N ALA A 89 -31.79 0.74 5.94
CA ALA A 89 -32.91 1.34 5.21
C ALA A 89 -33.58 0.27 4.34
N SER A 90 -34.52 -0.48 4.92
CA SER A 90 -35.71 -1.07 4.29
C SER A 90 -36.55 -1.77 5.35
#